data_AF-A0A7V1V4Y4-F1
#
_entry.id   AF-A0A7V1V4Y4-F1
#
_cell.length_a   1.000
_cell.length_b   1.000
_cell.length_c   1.000
_cell.angle_alpha   90.00
_cell.angle_beta   90.00
_cell.angle_gamma   90.00
#
_symmetry.space_group_name_H-M   'P 1'
#
loop_
_entity.id
_entity.type
_entity.pdbx_description
1 polymer ?
#
loop_
_entity_poly.entity_id
_entity_poly.type
_entity_poly.pdbx_seq_one_letter_code
_entity_poly.pdbx_strand_id
1 'polypeptide(L)'
;MVLAEVEPDCSYKILDRFKDLTRLGDGAFRGRRLTEPAIARGLEVIGPSRLWRGTRATTESGTSPRTRCVKLSEEVARQTGLMVRVVSGQGEARLIYLDVRYGMDLTTRLSLVVDVGGGSGELIIGNHQWMIQGQSLKLGAIRLKDLYLTGDPRTNPMRQEMQKAIDTQRKTALHQFKTREFDRMVGTSGMVGNLAEIIHLRRTGDPSHSSTSRRSRSRRSRLWNNNCSRQLQESARDSPA
;
A
#
# COMPACT_ATOMS: atom_id res chain seq x y z
N MET A 1 0.49 -10.59 6.64
CA MET A 1 -0.08 -11.92 6.41
C MET A 1 -1.35 -12.06 7.23
N VAL A 2 -2.43 -12.46 6.59
CA VAL A 2 -3.71 -12.72 7.24
C VAL A 2 -4.11 -14.11 6.82
N LEU A 3 -4.39 -14.98 7.80
CA LEU A 3 -4.97 -16.28 7.57
C LEU A 3 -6.46 -16.17 7.87
N ALA A 4 -7.28 -16.50 6.88
CA ALA A 4 -8.73 -16.48 7.02
C ALA A 4 -9.31 -17.78 6.45
N GLU A 5 -10.32 -18.29 7.14
CA GLU A 5 -11.22 -19.33 6.66
C GLU A 5 -12.37 -18.66 5.92
N VAL A 6 -12.70 -19.16 4.74
CA VAL A 6 -13.82 -18.66 3.93
C VAL A 6 -14.94 -19.68 4.01
N GLU A 7 -16.10 -19.23 4.47
CA GLU A 7 -17.29 -20.05 4.66
C GLU A 7 -18.04 -20.25 3.33
N PRO A 8 -18.93 -21.26 3.21
CA PRO A 8 -19.69 -21.51 1.98
C PRO A 8 -20.56 -20.33 1.51
N ASP A 9 -20.95 -19.45 2.43
CA ASP A 9 -21.74 -18.23 2.15
C ASP A 9 -20.86 -17.04 1.71
N CYS A 10 -19.57 -17.27 1.46
CA CYS A 10 -18.55 -16.26 1.13
C CYS A 10 -18.23 -15.28 2.25
N SER A 11 -18.74 -15.50 3.47
CA SER A 11 -18.22 -14.82 4.66
C SER A 11 -16.82 -15.37 5.01
N TYR A 12 -16.11 -14.68 5.88
CA TYR A 12 -14.78 -15.13 6.30
C TYR A 12 -14.52 -14.88 7.77
N LYS A 13 -13.80 -15.83 8.38
CA LYS A 13 -13.30 -15.75 9.74
C LYS A 13 -11.79 -15.61 9.73
N ILE A 14 -11.29 -14.59 10.41
CA ILE A 14 -9.85 -14.38 10.54
C ILE A 14 -9.32 -15.32 11.61
N LEU A 15 -8.49 -16.26 11.20
CA LEU A 15 -7.85 -17.24 12.08
C LEU A 15 -6.60 -16.65 12.72
N ASP A 16 -5.80 -15.91 11.94
CA ASP A 16 -4.57 -15.31 12.45
C ASP A 16 -4.13 -14.08 11.62
N ARG A 17 -3.33 -13.22 12.26
CA ARG A 17 -2.70 -12.06 11.63
C ARG A 17 -1.24 -11.98 12.06
N PHE A 18 -0.34 -12.17 11.11
CA PHE A 18 1.09 -11.99 11.30
C PHE A 18 1.60 -10.82 10.44
N LYS A 19 2.44 -9.96 11.01
CA LYS A 19 3.05 -8.87 10.26
C LYS A 19 4.51 -8.74 10.65
N ASP A 20 5.37 -8.90 9.65
CA ASP A 20 6.79 -8.66 9.75
C ASP A 20 7.27 -7.72 8.64
N LEU A 21 8.31 -6.94 8.92
CA LEU A 21 8.88 -5.92 8.05
C LEU A 21 10.11 -6.47 7.32
N THR A 22 9.90 -7.32 6.32
CA THR A 22 10.98 -7.93 5.52
C THR A 22 11.69 -6.96 4.58
N ARG A 23 11.04 -5.83 4.27
CA ARG A 23 11.50 -4.80 3.31
C ARG A 23 12.01 -5.42 2.00
N LEU A 24 11.19 -6.26 1.37
CA LEU A 24 11.54 -6.96 0.12
C LEU A 24 12.04 -6.02 -0.99
N GLY A 25 11.54 -4.78 -1.02
CA GLY A 25 11.92 -3.79 -2.03
C GLY A 25 13.30 -3.12 -1.84
N ASP A 26 14.02 -3.39 -0.74
CA ASP A 26 15.31 -2.72 -0.48
C ASP A 26 16.36 -3.11 -1.55
N GLY A 27 16.90 -2.09 -2.24
CA GLY A 27 17.85 -2.24 -3.36
C GLY A 27 17.24 -2.76 -4.66
N ALA A 28 15.94 -3.08 -4.67
CA ALA A 28 15.31 -3.80 -5.77
C ALA A 28 14.84 -2.91 -6.93
N PHE A 29 14.82 -1.59 -6.75
CA PHE A 29 14.35 -0.65 -7.78
C PHE A 29 15.48 -0.17 -8.66
N ARG A 30 16.67 0.09 -8.09
CA ARG A 30 17.89 0.35 -8.86
C ARG A 30 18.36 -0.87 -9.66
N GLY A 31 18.52 -2.01 -8.98
CA GLY A 31 18.98 -3.25 -9.61
C GLY A 31 17.93 -3.98 -10.46
N ARG A 32 16.69 -3.46 -10.49
CA ARG A 32 15.53 -4.07 -11.18
C ARG A 32 15.31 -5.55 -10.86
N ARG A 33 15.77 -6.03 -9.71
CA ARG A 33 15.63 -7.42 -9.23
C ARG A 33 15.67 -7.40 -7.70
N LEU A 34 14.96 -8.32 -7.05
CA LEU A 34 15.09 -8.51 -5.61
C LEU A 34 16.52 -8.94 -5.26
N THR A 35 17.07 -8.39 -4.19
CA THR A 35 18.41 -8.74 -3.70
C THR A 35 18.35 -10.08 -2.96
N GLU A 36 19.43 -10.87 -3.00
CA GLU A 36 19.48 -12.16 -2.27
C GLU A 36 19.19 -11.99 -0.76
N PRO A 37 19.70 -10.96 -0.06
CA PRO A 37 19.33 -10.71 1.33
C PRO A 37 17.85 -10.39 1.52
N ALA A 38 17.20 -9.69 0.58
CA ALA A 38 15.77 -9.42 0.63
C ALA A 38 14.95 -10.71 0.45
N ILE A 39 15.34 -11.57 -0.49
CA ILE A 39 14.71 -12.87 -0.70
C ILE A 39 14.83 -13.73 0.55
N ALA A 40 16.03 -13.83 1.14
CA ALA A 40 16.27 -14.61 2.36
C ALA A 40 15.37 -14.17 3.52
N ARG A 41 15.27 -12.86 3.81
CA ARG A 41 14.33 -12.33 4.82
C ARG A 41 12.87 -12.63 4.50
N GLY A 42 12.50 -12.59 3.22
CA GLY A 42 11.17 -12.97 2.75
C GLY A 42 10.84 -14.42 3.08
N LEU A 43 11.76 -15.32 2.81
CA LEU A 43 11.62 -16.76 3.06
C LEU A 43 11.64 -17.08 4.56
N GLU A 44 12.44 -16.39 5.35
CA GLU A 44 12.45 -16.55 6.81
C GLU A 44 11.08 -16.24 7.44
N VAL A 45 10.36 -15.26 6.89
CA VAL A 45 9.02 -14.89 7.35
C VAL A 45 7.93 -15.85 6.85
N ILE A 46 8.09 -16.41 5.65
CA ILE A 46 7.08 -17.30 5.03
C ILE A 46 7.27 -18.77 5.43
N GLY A 47 8.52 -19.22 5.51
CA GLY A 47 8.94 -20.62 5.66
C GLY A 47 8.53 -21.36 6.95
N PRO A 48 8.41 -20.73 8.14
CA PRO A 48 8.22 -21.48 9.38
C PRO A 48 6.83 -22.11 9.57
N SER A 49 5.82 -21.67 8.82
CA SER A 49 4.44 -22.03 9.17
C SER A 49 4.00 -23.35 8.54
N ARG A 50 3.68 -24.34 9.38
CA ARG A 50 3.08 -25.62 8.96
C ARG A 50 1.63 -25.47 8.46
N LEU A 51 1.05 -24.27 8.58
CA LEU A 51 -0.34 -23.96 8.24
C LEU A 51 -0.59 -23.87 6.72
N TRP A 52 0.45 -23.99 5.89
CA TRP A 52 0.36 -23.71 4.46
C TRP A 52 -0.27 -24.80 3.61
N ARG A 53 -0.37 -26.04 4.11
CA ARG A 53 -0.91 -27.15 3.34
C ARG A 53 -2.37 -26.89 2.98
N GLY A 54 -2.67 -26.84 1.67
CA GLY A 54 -4.03 -26.58 1.16
C GLY A 54 -4.42 -25.09 1.08
N THR A 55 -3.54 -24.16 1.42
CA THR A 55 -3.84 -22.71 1.38
C THR A 55 -3.34 -22.05 0.09
N ARG A 56 -4.08 -21.05 -0.42
CA ARG A 56 -3.63 -20.18 -1.51
C ARG A 56 -3.11 -18.87 -0.93
N ALA A 57 -1.86 -18.52 -1.24
CA ALA A 57 -1.29 -17.23 -0.86
C ALA A 57 -1.39 -16.23 -2.02
N THR A 58 -1.82 -15.01 -1.73
CA THR A 58 -1.70 -13.88 -2.65
C THR A 58 -0.69 -12.91 -2.06
N THR A 59 0.30 -12.51 -2.86
CA THR A 59 1.23 -11.45 -2.46
C THR A 59 0.87 -10.19 -3.22
N GLU A 60 0.50 -9.16 -2.48
CA GLU A 60 0.43 -7.80 -3.01
C GLU A 60 1.86 -7.30 -3.17
N SER A 61 2.37 -7.39 -4.40
CA SER A 61 3.62 -6.73 -4.79
C SER A 61 3.25 -5.66 -5.80
N GLY A 62 2.79 -4.52 -5.29
CA GLY A 62 2.41 -3.40 -6.12
C GLY A 62 3.47 -3.01 -7.14
N THR A 63 3.04 -3.01 -8.40
CA THR A 63 3.80 -2.70 -9.63
C THR A 63 5.22 -3.28 -9.75
N SER A 64 5.50 -4.40 -9.09
CA SER A 64 6.69 -5.19 -9.44
C SER A 64 6.43 -5.94 -10.75
N PRO A 65 7.24 -5.70 -11.82
CA PRO A 65 7.19 -6.59 -12.98
C PRO A 65 7.32 -8.02 -12.49
N ARG A 66 6.49 -8.91 -13.03
CA ARG A 66 6.44 -10.33 -12.67
C ARG A 66 7.85 -10.94 -12.66
N THR A 67 8.71 -10.50 -13.57
CA THR A 67 10.14 -10.85 -13.68
C THR A 67 10.97 -10.61 -12.43
N ARG A 68 10.66 -9.57 -11.62
CA ARG A 68 11.37 -9.29 -10.36
C ARG A 68 11.10 -10.31 -9.26
N CYS A 69 9.92 -10.92 -9.29
CA CYS A 69 9.43 -11.77 -8.21
C CYS A 69 9.58 -13.26 -8.50
N VAL A 70 9.94 -13.67 -9.74
CA VAL A 70 10.03 -15.08 -10.16
C VAL A 70 10.81 -15.92 -9.17
N LYS A 71 12.06 -15.53 -8.87
CA LYS A 71 12.93 -16.29 -7.96
C LYS A 71 12.33 -16.43 -6.55
N LEU A 72 11.74 -15.37 -6.00
CA LEU A 72 11.10 -15.44 -4.69
C LEU A 72 9.86 -16.33 -4.73
N SER A 73 9.03 -16.21 -5.76
CA SER A 73 7.81 -17.01 -5.93
C SER A 73 8.11 -18.50 -6.06
N GLU A 74 9.11 -18.86 -6.87
CA GLU A 74 9.57 -20.24 -7.03
C GLU A 74 10.11 -20.81 -5.73
N GLU A 75 10.93 -20.03 -5.02
CA GLU A 75 11.53 -20.48 -3.77
C GLU A 75 10.50 -20.62 -2.63
N VAL A 76 9.52 -19.72 -2.58
CA VAL A 76 8.37 -19.85 -1.68
C VAL A 76 7.59 -21.12 -1.99
N ALA A 77 7.26 -21.36 -3.27
CA ALA A 77 6.55 -22.56 -3.68
C ALA A 77 7.33 -23.84 -3.33
N ARG A 78 8.65 -23.85 -3.56
CA ARG A 78 9.53 -24.97 -3.23
C ARG A 78 9.59 -25.27 -1.74
N GLN A 79 9.67 -24.26 -0.89
CA GLN A 79 9.80 -24.44 0.56
C GLN A 79 8.47 -24.71 1.28
N THR A 80 7.36 -24.15 0.78
CA THR A 80 6.09 -24.11 1.52
C THR A 80 4.91 -24.75 0.78
N GLY A 81 5.04 -25.03 -0.52
CA GLY A 81 3.93 -25.42 -1.38
C GLY A 81 2.99 -24.26 -1.75
N LEU A 82 3.27 -23.03 -1.30
CA LEU A 82 2.42 -21.86 -1.59
C LEU A 82 2.65 -21.33 -2.99
N MET A 83 1.57 -21.24 -3.76
CA MET A 83 1.58 -20.55 -5.04
C MET A 83 1.46 -19.04 -4.86
N VAL A 84 2.54 -18.31 -5.11
CA VAL A 84 2.57 -16.85 -5.02
C VAL A 84 2.01 -16.22 -6.30
N ARG A 85 0.86 -15.55 -6.19
CA ARG A 85 0.30 -14.76 -7.29
C ARG A 85 0.74 -13.29 -7.21
N VAL A 86 1.42 -12.81 -8.26
CA VAL A 86 1.72 -11.38 -8.45
C VAL A 86 0.46 -10.69 -8.97
N VAL A 87 0.01 -9.66 -8.27
CA VAL A 87 -1.18 -8.86 -8.64
C VAL A 87 -0.73 -7.68 -9.51
N SER A 88 -1.53 -7.33 -10.52
CA SER A 88 -1.30 -6.11 -11.30
C SER A 88 -1.59 -4.87 -10.44
N GLY A 89 -1.03 -3.70 -10.79
CA GLY A 89 -1.35 -2.46 -10.07
C GLY A 89 -2.84 -2.12 -10.06
N GLN A 90 -3.57 -2.43 -11.14
CA GLN A 90 -5.04 -2.30 -11.15
C GLN A 90 -5.73 -3.32 -10.24
N GLY A 91 -5.24 -4.55 -10.18
CA GLY A 91 -5.75 -5.58 -9.28
C GLY A 91 -5.56 -5.18 -7.81
N GLU A 92 -4.40 -4.61 -7.47
CA GLU A 92 -4.12 -4.11 -6.12
C GLU A 92 -5.00 -2.91 -5.77
N ALA A 93 -5.15 -1.93 -6.67
CA ALA A 93 -6.07 -0.82 -6.48
C ALA A 93 -7.51 -1.30 -6.21
N ARG A 94 -7.95 -2.37 -6.89
CA ARG A 94 -9.27 -2.97 -6.65
C ARG A 94 -9.34 -3.69 -5.30
N LEU A 95 -8.30 -4.40 -4.88
CA LEU A 95 -8.25 -5.05 -3.56
C LEU A 95 -8.28 -4.02 -2.43
N ILE A 96 -7.51 -2.94 -2.54
CA ILE A 96 -7.51 -1.81 -1.60
C ILE A 96 -8.89 -1.15 -1.54
N TYR A 97 -9.53 -0.93 -2.69
CA TYR A 97 -10.90 -0.42 -2.72
C TYR A 97 -11.86 -1.32 -1.92
N LEU A 98 -11.79 -2.64 -2.10
CA LEU A 98 -12.63 -3.59 -1.38
C LEU A 98 -12.34 -3.58 0.13
N ASP A 99 -11.06 -3.51 0.52
CA ASP A 99 -10.67 -3.40 1.93
C ASP A 99 -11.24 -2.13 2.57
N VAL A 100 -11.12 -0.98 1.91
CA VAL A 100 -11.68 0.28 2.41
C VAL A 100 -13.20 0.25 2.42
N ARG A 101 -13.84 -0.32 1.40
CA ARG A 101 -15.30 -0.42 1.30
C ARG A 101 -15.92 -1.26 2.42
N TYR A 102 -15.30 -2.38 2.79
CA TYR A 102 -15.82 -3.27 3.83
C TYR A 102 -15.20 -3.02 5.22
N GLY A 103 -14.06 -2.34 5.26
CA GLY A 103 -13.34 -2.00 6.49
C GLY A 103 -13.67 -0.62 7.04
N MET A 104 -14.29 0.26 6.25
CA MET A 104 -14.69 1.61 6.64
C MET A 104 -16.08 1.95 6.14
N ASP A 105 -16.72 2.90 6.83
CA ASP A 105 -17.99 3.48 6.38
C ASP A 105 -17.73 4.45 5.23
N LEU A 106 -17.57 3.94 4.01
CA LEU A 106 -17.76 4.75 2.81
C LEU A 106 -19.24 5.15 2.73
N THR A 107 -19.49 6.38 2.28
CA THR A 107 -20.86 6.89 2.11
C THR A 107 -21.35 6.69 0.67
N THR A 108 -22.54 7.19 0.33
CA THR A 108 -23.00 7.35 -1.07
C THR A 108 -22.12 8.31 -1.87
N ARG A 109 -21.51 9.28 -1.19
CA ARG A 109 -20.62 10.29 -1.77
C ARG A 109 -19.25 9.74 -2.17
N LEU A 110 -18.62 10.37 -3.16
CA LEU A 110 -17.33 9.94 -3.69
C LEU A 110 -16.19 10.20 -2.71
N SER A 111 -15.30 9.23 -2.63
CA SER A 111 -14.09 9.28 -1.82
C SER A 111 -12.87 9.05 -2.69
N LEU A 112 -11.82 9.83 -2.47
CA LEU A 112 -10.48 9.53 -2.97
C LEU A 112 -9.75 8.68 -1.92
N VAL A 113 -9.49 7.43 -2.23
CA VAL A 113 -8.65 6.54 -1.44
C VAL A 113 -7.21 6.64 -1.94
N VAL A 114 -6.27 6.85 -1.02
CA VAL A 114 -4.84 6.92 -1.25
C VAL A 114 -4.16 5.86 -0.39
N ASP A 115 -3.51 4.87 -1.01
CA ASP A 115 -2.64 3.92 -0.33
C ASP A 115 -1.19 4.19 -0.71
N VAL A 116 -0.29 4.30 0.27
CA VAL A 116 1.15 4.48 0.00
C VAL A 116 1.90 3.29 0.53
N GLY A 117 2.20 2.35 -0.37
CA GLY A 117 2.99 1.17 -0.10
C GLY A 117 4.51 1.40 -0.16
N GLY A 118 5.25 0.30 -0.09
CA GLY A 118 6.71 0.33 -0.23
C GLY A 118 7.16 0.51 -1.70
N GLY A 119 6.50 -0.17 -2.63
CA GLY A 119 6.88 -0.17 -4.05
C GLY A 119 6.05 0.76 -4.93
N SER A 120 4.79 0.94 -4.59
CA SER A 120 3.82 1.78 -5.28
C SER A 120 3.00 2.63 -4.33
N GLY A 121 2.20 3.52 -4.89
CA GLY A 121 1.07 4.09 -4.20
C GLY A 121 -0.14 4.14 -5.13
N GLU A 122 -1.32 3.91 -4.58
CA GLU A 122 -2.56 3.75 -5.31
C GLU A 122 -3.48 4.95 -5.09
N LEU A 123 -4.07 5.44 -6.18
CA LEU A 123 -5.12 6.46 -6.17
C LEU A 123 -6.40 5.82 -6.68
N ILE A 124 -7.46 5.88 -5.90
CA ILE A 124 -8.72 5.21 -6.22
C ILE A 124 -9.88 6.16 -5.92
N ILE A 125 -10.80 6.30 -6.87
CA ILE A 125 -12.06 7.02 -6.66
C ILE A 125 -13.21 6.02 -6.65
N GLY A 126 -14.05 6.09 -5.62
CA GLY A 126 -15.25 5.27 -5.47
C GLY A 126 -16.11 5.68 -4.29
N ASN A 127 -17.22 4.98 -4.09
CA ASN A 127 -18.12 5.15 -2.95
C ASN A 127 -18.44 3.77 -2.32
N HIS A 128 -19.45 3.66 -1.47
CA HIS A 128 -19.82 2.37 -0.88
C HIS A 128 -20.42 1.35 -1.88
N GLN A 129 -20.81 1.77 -3.08
CA GLN A 129 -21.45 0.91 -4.08
C GLN A 129 -20.45 0.39 -5.10
N TRP A 130 -19.68 1.27 -5.74
CA TRP A 130 -18.73 0.89 -6.80
C TRP A 130 -17.46 1.75 -6.84
N MET A 131 -16.41 1.14 -7.38
CA MET A 131 -15.17 1.83 -7.76
C MET A 131 -15.38 2.49 -9.13
N ILE A 132 -15.12 3.79 -9.25
CA ILE A 132 -15.13 4.50 -10.54
C ILE A 132 -13.85 4.22 -11.29
N GLN A 133 -12.71 4.38 -10.61
CA GLN A 133 -11.39 4.28 -11.20
C GLN A 133 -10.33 4.01 -10.14
N GLY A 134 -9.30 3.24 -10.48
CA GLY A 134 -8.13 3.02 -9.66
C GLY A 134 -6.87 3.03 -10.50
N GLN A 135 -5.80 3.64 -9.99
CA GLN A 135 -4.49 3.68 -10.61
C GLN A 135 -3.41 3.36 -9.59
N SER A 136 -2.42 2.57 -10.00
CA SER A 136 -1.21 2.33 -9.22
C SER A 136 -0.05 3.12 -9.83
N LEU A 137 0.60 3.93 -9.00
CA LEU A 137 1.70 4.80 -9.36
C LEU A 137 2.99 4.23 -8.81
N LYS A 138 4.09 4.48 -9.52
CA LYS A 138 5.44 4.06 -9.11
C LYS A 138 6.00 5.02 -8.04
N LEU A 139 5.21 5.27 -7.00
CA LEU A 139 5.41 6.27 -5.93
C LEU A 139 5.41 5.63 -4.52
N GLY A 140 5.96 4.43 -4.39
CA GLY A 140 6.13 3.80 -3.08
C GLY A 140 7.31 4.36 -2.28
N ALA A 141 7.21 4.32 -0.96
CA ALA A 141 8.21 4.92 -0.07
C ALA A 141 9.61 4.29 -0.18
N ILE A 142 9.69 2.96 -0.24
CA ILE A 142 10.97 2.24 -0.40
C ILE A 142 11.54 2.51 -1.79
N ARG A 143 10.67 2.52 -2.81
CA ARG A 143 11.06 2.85 -4.18
C ARG A 143 11.66 4.24 -4.30
N LEU A 144 10.98 5.26 -3.77
CA LEU A 144 11.43 6.65 -3.84
C LEU A 144 12.75 6.81 -3.07
N LYS A 145 12.87 6.19 -1.89
CA LYS A 145 14.13 6.15 -1.14
C LYS A 145 15.26 5.52 -1.96
N ASP A 146 15.02 4.34 -2.53
CA ASP A 146 16.04 3.59 -3.28
C ASP A 146 16.49 4.35 -4.54
N LEU A 147 15.56 4.99 -5.25
CA LEU A 147 15.89 5.71 -6.48
C LEU A 147 16.58 7.05 -6.21
N TYR A 148 16.05 7.87 -5.29
CA TYR A 148 16.44 9.28 -5.17
C TYR A 148 17.23 9.61 -3.89
N LEU A 149 17.06 8.86 -2.80
CA LEU A 149 17.62 9.21 -1.48
C LEU A 149 18.81 8.32 -1.08
N THR A 150 19.87 8.30 -1.89
CA THR A 150 21.06 7.48 -1.63
C THR A 150 22.23 8.16 -0.96
N GLY A 151 22.90 7.39 -0.10
CA GLY A 151 23.98 7.89 0.74
C GLY A 151 23.48 8.63 1.98
N ASP A 152 24.44 9.06 2.78
CA ASP A 152 24.25 9.86 3.98
C ASP A 152 25.40 10.89 4.02
N PRO A 153 25.13 12.22 4.02
CA PRO A 153 23.84 12.88 4.19
C PRO A 153 22.97 12.90 2.92
N ARG A 154 21.65 12.88 3.13
CA ARG A 154 20.65 13.11 2.06
C ARG A 154 20.56 14.61 1.74
N THR A 155 20.95 14.99 0.52
CA THR A 155 21.08 16.39 0.12
C THR A 155 19.74 17.04 -0.31
N ASN A 156 19.69 18.37 -0.34
CA ASN A 156 18.55 19.13 -0.86
C ASN A 156 18.26 18.85 -2.35
N PRO A 157 19.26 18.82 -3.26
CA PRO A 157 19.04 18.46 -4.66
C PRO A 157 18.34 17.11 -4.85
N MET A 158 18.72 16.09 -4.08
CA MET A 158 18.09 14.77 -4.13
C MET A 158 16.60 14.81 -3.75
N ARG A 159 16.25 15.63 -2.74
CA ARG A 159 14.84 15.84 -2.36
C ARG A 159 14.06 16.56 -3.45
N GLN A 160 14.66 17.56 -4.11
CA GLN A 160 14.03 18.28 -5.21
C GLN A 160 13.79 17.38 -6.42
N GLU A 161 14.75 16.51 -6.76
CA GLU A 161 14.60 15.54 -7.85
C GLU A 161 13.48 14.54 -7.57
N MET A 162 13.45 13.99 -6.34
CA MET A 162 12.37 13.13 -5.89
C MET A 162 11.00 13.82 -5.97
N GLN A 163 10.91 15.08 -5.51
CA GLN A 163 9.68 15.85 -5.55
C GLN A 163 9.19 16.08 -6.99
N LYS A 164 10.10 16.45 -7.90
CA LYS A 164 9.79 16.60 -9.33
C LYS A 164 9.25 15.31 -9.94
N ALA A 165 9.83 14.16 -9.59
CA ALA A 165 9.35 12.86 -10.06
C ALA A 165 7.96 12.50 -9.51
N ILE A 166 7.69 12.83 -8.24
CA ILE A 166 6.37 12.68 -7.61
C ILE A 166 5.34 13.56 -8.34
N ASP A 167 5.63 14.84 -8.50
CA ASP A 167 4.72 15.80 -9.13
C ASP A 167 4.40 15.44 -10.56
N THR A 168 5.40 14.96 -11.31
CA THR A 168 5.22 14.51 -12.70
C THR A 168 4.24 13.33 -12.77
N GLN A 169 4.48 12.27 -11.99
CA GLN A 169 3.60 11.10 -11.98
C GLN A 169 2.20 11.44 -11.45
N ARG A 170 2.11 12.26 -10.40
CA ARG A 170 0.83 12.73 -9.84
C ARG A 170 0.03 13.47 -10.90
N LYS A 171 0.63 14.44 -11.60
CA LYS A 171 -0.05 15.20 -12.66
C LYS A 171 -0.56 14.27 -13.76
N THR A 172 0.31 13.41 -14.30
CA THR A 172 -0.09 12.44 -15.34
C THR A 172 -1.25 11.56 -14.88
N ALA A 173 -1.22 11.08 -13.64
CA ALA A 173 -2.31 10.29 -13.08
C ALA A 173 -3.62 11.09 -13.03
N LEU A 174 -3.60 12.28 -12.45
CA LEU A 174 -4.78 13.16 -12.31
C LEU A 174 -5.39 13.56 -13.67
N HIS A 175 -4.59 13.69 -14.72
CA HIS A 175 -5.10 13.92 -16.08
C HIS A 175 -5.91 12.74 -16.63
N GLN A 176 -5.62 11.52 -16.18
CA GLN A 176 -6.32 10.31 -16.63
C GLN A 176 -7.57 9.98 -15.79
N PHE A 177 -7.83 10.69 -14.70
CA PHE A 177 -9.03 10.47 -13.88
C PHE A 177 -10.27 11.08 -14.54
N LYS A 178 -11.33 10.26 -14.66
CA LYS A 178 -12.63 10.67 -15.23
C LYS A 178 -13.35 11.75 -14.41
N THR A 179 -13.12 11.77 -13.10
CA THR A 179 -13.65 12.79 -12.19
C THR A 179 -12.56 13.23 -11.25
N ARG A 180 -12.56 14.52 -10.91
CA ARG A 180 -11.68 15.14 -9.92
C ARG A 180 -12.45 15.54 -8.66
N GLU A 181 -13.76 15.28 -8.65
CA GLU A 181 -14.64 15.62 -7.55
C GLU A 181 -14.82 14.44 -6.60
N PHE A 182 -14.54 14.71 -5.33
CA PHE A 182 -14.73 13.79 -4.22
C PHE A 182 -14.97 14.60 -2.96
N ASP A 183 -15.80 14.09 -2.07
CA ASP A 183 -16.17 14.77 -0.83
C ASP A 183 -15.15 14.54 0.29
N ARG A 184 -14.47 13.39 0.25
CA ARG A 184 -13.57 12.95 1.33
C ARG A 184 -12.34 12.23 0.81
N MET A 185 -11.29 12.26 1.63
CA MET A 185 -10.08 11.51 1.40
C MET A 185 -9.89 10.42 2.46
N VAL A 186 -9.50 9.24 2.01
CA VAL A 186 -9.18 8.11 2.87
C VAL A 186 -7.72 7.75 2.63
N GLY A 187 -6.91 7.82 3.68
CA GLY A 187 -5.53 7.35 3.62
C GLY A 187 -5.39 5.96 4.25
N THR A 188 -4.75 5.04 3.54
CA THR A 188 -4.45 3.68 4.00
C THR A 188 -2.95 3.39 3.86
N SER A 189 -2.52 2.26 4.45
CA SER A 189 -1.17 1.73 4.57
C SER A 189 -0.53 1.91 5.96
N GLY A 190 0.55 1.16 6.17
CA GLY A 190 1.37 1.28 7.38
C GLY A 190 2.02 2.66 7.51
N MET A 191 2.36 3.32 6.41
CA MET A 191 2.96 4.65 6.43
C MET A 191 1.94 5.70 6.89
N VAL A 192 0.75 5.70 6.29
CA VAL A 192 -0.32 6.63 6.69
C VAL A 192 -0.72 6.40 8.15
N GLY A 193 -0.84 5.14 8.57
CA GLY A 193 -1.13 4.80 9.96
C GLY A 193 -0.06 5.30 10.95
N ASN A 194 1.23 5.21 10.59
CA ASN A 194 2.31 5.73 11.43
C ASN A 194 2.32 7.27 11.46
N LEU A 195 2.07 7.93 10.32
CA LEU A 195 1.97 9.39 10.26
C LEU A 195 0.80 9.89 11.12
N ALA A 196 -0.35 9.23 11.06
CA ALA A 196 -1.50 9.56 11.89
C ALA A 196 -1.21 9.39 13.40
N GLU A 197 -0.39 8.41 13.77
CA GLU A 197 0.04 8.22 15.16
C GLU A 197 0.95 9.35 15.63
N ILE A 198 1.93 9.74 14.81
CA ILE A 198 2.82 10.87 15.11
C ILE A 198 2.02 12.16 15.27
N ILE A 199 1.06 12.42 14.38
CA ILE A 199 0.19 13.60 14.46
C ILE A 199 -0.66 13.56 15.73
N HIS A 200 -1.22 12.41 16.09
CA HIS A 200 -2.04 12.27 17.29
C HIS A 200 -1.23 12.52 18.56
N LEU A 201 -0.05 11.90 18.68
CA LEU A 201 0.85 12.07 19.81
C LEU A 201 1.27 13.54 19.96
N ARG A 202 1.60 14.22 18.86
CA ARG A 202 1.93 15.65 18.87
C ARG A 202 0.77 16.56 19.32
N ARG A 203 -0.48 16.14 19.10
CA ARG A 203 -1.67 16.95 19.43
C ARG A 203 -2.21 16.70 20.83
N THR A 204 -2.08 15.49 21.33
CA THR A 204 -2.70 15.05 22.59
C THR A 204 -1.70 14.85 23.72
N GLY A 205 -0.41 14.66 23.40
CA GLY A 205 0.60 14.26 24.37
C GLY A 205 0.63 12.75 24.63
N ASP A 206 -0.41 12.02 24.21
CA ASP A 206 -0.58 10.59 24.47
C ASP A 206 -0.58 9.75 23.18
N PRO A 207 -0.12 8.49 23.26
CA PRO A 207 -0.25 7.58 22.15
C PRO A 207 -1.71 7.14 22.01
N SER A 208 -2.17 6.86 20.79
CA SER A 208 -3.57 6.46 20.60
C SER A 208 -3.81 5.10 21.24
N HIS A 209 -5.03 4.85 21.75
CA HIS A 209 -5.43 3.54 22.31
C HIS A 209 -5.21 2.33 21.37
N SER A 210 -4.92 2.57 20.08
CA SER A 210 -4.53 1.55 19.10
C SER A 210 -3.07 1.07 19.19
N SER A 211 -2.26 1.70 20.04
CA SER A 211 -0.81 1.47 20.15
C SER A 211 -0.39 0.55 21.32
N THR A 212 -1.25 0.37 22.32
CA THR A 212 -0.92 -0.29 23.60
C THR A 212 -1.10 -1.82 23.61
N SER A 213 -1.72 -2.41 22.58
CA SER A 213 -1.88 -3.87 22.45
C SER A 213 -0.86 -4.44 21.46
N ARG A 214 0.19 -5.08 21.98
CA ARG A 214 1.20 -5.82 21.19
C ARG A 214 0.63 -7.06 20.48
N ARG A 215 -0.64 -7.43 20.71
CA ARG A 215 -1.27 -8.67 20.21
C ARG A 215 -2.51 -8.50 19.35
N SER A 216 -3.10 -7.31 19.22
CA SER A 216 -4.26 -7.11 18.34
C SER A 216 -4.19 -5.76 17.61
N ARG A 217 -3.47 -5.70 16.49
CA ARG A 217 -3.61 -4.58 15.55
C ARG A 217 -4.77 -4.88 14.59
N SER A 218 -6.00 -4.71 15.08
CA SER A 218 -7.17 -4.63 14.22
C SER A 218 -7.28 -3.20 13.65
N ARG A 219 -7.53 -3.13 12.33
CA ARG A 219 -7.99 -1.97 11.53
C ARG A 219 -7.24 -0.64 11.76
N ARG A 220 -6.25 -0.38 10.90
CA ARG A 220 -5.69 0.97 10.70
C ARG A 220 -6.17 1.53 9.37
N SER A 221 -7.27 2.26 9.41
CA SER A 221 -7.63 3.21 8.36
C SER A 221 -8.22 4.44 9.05
N ARG A 222 -7.71 5.63 8.73
CA ARG A 222 -8.19 6.89 9.32
C ARG A 222 -8.69 7.80 8.20
N LEU A 223 -9.81 8.45 8.47
CA LEU A 223 -10.37 9.52 7.64
C LEU A 223 -9.42 10.72 7.69
N TRP A 224 -9.02 11.23 6.52
CA TRP A 224 -8.32 12.51 6.43
C TRP A 224 -9.37 13.62 6.29
N ASN A 225 -9.30 14.62 7.17
CA ASN A 225 -10.24 15.75 7.18
C ASN A 225 -9.94 16.78 6.07
N ASN A 226 -10.97 17.57 5.75
CA ASN A 226 -11.20 18.40 4.55
C ASN A 226 -10.08 19.31 4.01
N ASN A 227 -9.02 19.63 4.76
CA ASN A 227 -7.99 20.57 4.30
C ASN A 227 -7.06 19.97 3.23
N CYS A 228 -6.76 18.66 3.28
CA CYS A 228 -5.93 18.02 2.26
C CYS A 228 -6.71 17.76 0.95
N SER A 229 -8.05 17.63 1.06
CA SER A 229 -8.96 17.53 -0.08
C SER A 229 -8.91 18.76 -0.96
N ARG A 230 -8.93 19.96 -0.35
CA ARG A 230 -8.84 21.25 -1.06
C ARG A 230 -7.56 21.39 -1.86
N GLN A 231 -6.40 21.09 -1.27
CA GLN A 231 -5.11 21.27 -1.92
C GLN A 231 -4.91 20.38 -3.16
N LEU A 232 -5.48 19.17 -3.15
CA LEU A 232 -5.47 18.26 -4.30
C LEU A 232 -6.55 18.60 -5.32
N GLN A 233 -7.71 19.11 -4.89
CA GLN A 233 -8.73 19.66 -5.80
C GLN A 233 -8.22 20.93 -6.51
N GLU A 234 -7.51 21.81 -5.81
CA GLU A 234 -6.85 23.00 -6.35
C GLU A 234 -5.74 22.60 -7.34
N SER A 235 -4.85 21.67 -6.95
CA SER A 235 -3.82 21.14 -7.86
C SER A 235 -4.38 20.43 -9.09
N ALA A 236 -5.60 19.91 -9.02
CA ALA A 236 -6.30 19.28 -10.13
C ALA A 236 -7.12 20.30 -10.97
N ARG A 237 -7.35 21.52 -10.47
CA ARG A 237 -7.93 22.63 -11.24
C ARG A 237 -6.86 23.42 -12.00
N ASP A 238 -5.64 23.50 -11.46
CA ASP A 238 -4.53 24.29 -12.03
C ASP A 238 -3.71 23.56 -13.12
N SER A 239 -4.17 22.41 -13.61
CA SER A 239 -3.51 21.64 -14.66
C SER A 239 -4.18 21.96 -16.01
N PRO A 240 -3.51 22.65 -16.96
CA PRO A 240 -4.12 23.04 -18.23
C PRO A 240 -4.56 21.80 -19.03
N ALA A 241 -5.71 21.93 -19.70
CA ALA A 241 -6.38 20.88 -20.48
C ALA A 241 -5.51 20.29 -21.59
#